data_AF-A0AAW1IYU4-F1
#
_entry.id   AF-A0AAW1IYU4-F1
#
_cell.length_a   1.000
_cell.length_b   1.000
_cell.length_c   1.000
_cell.angle_alpha   90.00
_cell.angle_beta   90.00
_cell.angle_gamma   90.00
#
_symmetry.space_group_name_H-M   'P 1'
#
loop_
_entity.id
_entity.type
_entity.pdbx_description
1 polymer ?
#
loop_
_entity_poly.entity_id
_entity_poly.type
_entity_poly.pdbx_seq_one_letter_code
_entity_poly.pdbx_strand_id
1 'polypeptide(L)'
;MKNVNSDYSDMYKKTKKEYDDLLVRCRSESYDNRIQNSDNENKCMWSIHNEIIGRQRTADMLVPGTAQEISNAYNYYLQNIVPELLNNTKRVEWNCNIPRNNRELLLKPVAPQ
;
A
#
# COMPACT_ATOMS: atom_id res chain seq x y z
N MET A 1 -17.60 -13.80 19.85
CA MET A 1 -17.96 -13.12 18.60
C MET A 1 -17.94 -14.11 17.42
N LYS A 2 -18.95 -14.98 17.30
CA LYS A 2 -19.10 -15.89 16.16
C LYS A 2 -20.57 -15.94 15.80
N ASN A 3 -20.94 -15.16 14.79
CA ASN A 3 -22.09 -15.28 13.91
C ASN A 3 -22.21 -13.94 13.18
N VAL A 4 -21.21 -13.64 12.34
CA VAL A 4 -21.43 -12.66 11.27
C VAL A 4 -22.37 -13.37 10.29
N ASN A 5 -23.58 -12.84 10.21
CA ASN A 5 -24.73 -13.39 9.50
C ASN A 5 -24.33 -13.97 8.13
N SER A 6 -24.46 -15.30 7.97
CA SER A 6 -23.91 -16.09 6.86
C SER A 6 -24.34 -15.57 5.49
N ASP A 7 -25.57 -15.06 5.42
CA ASP A 7 -26.19 -14.59 4.19
C ASP A 7 -25.44 -13.38 3.62
N TYR A 8 -24.96 -12.48 4.48
CA TYR A 8 -24.15 -11.34 4.05
C TYR A 8 -22.75 -11.76 3.60
N SER A 9 -22.17 -12.78 4.24
CA SER A 9 -20.88 -13.32 3.81
C SER A 9 -20.99 -13.95 2.42
N ASP A 10 -22.07 -14.63 2.12
CA ASP A 10 -22.26 -15.32 0.85
C ASP A 10 -22.67 -14.35 -0.27
N MET A 11 -23.51 -13.35 0.04
CA MET A 11 -23.74 -12.22 -0.86
C MET A 11 -22.43 -11.50 -1.22
N TYR A 12 -21.61 -11.17 -0.22
CA TYR A 12 -20.32 -10.52 -0.46
C TYR A 12 -19.41 -11.35 -1.37
N LYS A 13 -19.26 -12.66 -1.10
CA LYS A 13 -18.45 -13.55 -1.95
C LYS A 13 -18.94 -13.56 -3.39
N LYS A 14 -20.25 -13.62 -3.59
CA LYS A 14 -20.87 -13.62 -4.92
C LYS A 14 -20.60 -12.31 -5.65
N THR A 15 -20.90 -11.17 -5.02
CA THR A 15 -20.66 -9.85 -5.63
C THR A 15 -19.18 -9.60 -5.89
N LYS A 16 -18.29 -10.01 -4.99
CA LYS A 16 -16.84 -9.91 -5.19
C LYS A 16 -16.42 -10.71 -6.43
N LYS A 17 -16.93 -11.94 -6.58
CA LYS A 17 -16.63 -12.76 -7.75
C LYS A 17 -17.12 -12.10 -9.05
N GLU A 18 -18.35 -11.60 -9.07
CA GLU A 18 -18.91 -10.89 -10.23
C GLU A 18 -18.08 -9.65 -10.60
N TYR A 19 -17.61 -8.91 -9.59
CA TYR A 19 -16.73 -7.76 -9.77
C TYR A 19 -15.35 -8.17 -10.31
N ASP A 20 -14.74 -9.22 -9.74
CA ASP A 20 -13.44 -9.72 -10.20
C ASP A 20 -13.53 -10.21 -11.66
N ASP A 21 -14.61 -10.92 -12.02
CA ASP A 21 -14.87 -11.38 -13.39
C ASP A 21 -15.04 -10.20 -14.36
N LEU A 22 -15.77 -9.16 -13.94
CA LEU A 22 -15.94 -7.93 -14.72
C LEU A 22 -14.60 -7.22 -14.94
N LEU A 23 -13.78 -7.10 -13.90
CA LEU A 23 -12.47 -6.47 -13.99
C LEU A 23 -11.55 -7.19 -14.97
N VAL A 24 -11.53 -8.53 -14.93
CA VAL A 24 -10.72 -9.34 -15.85
C VAL A 24 -11.15 -9.09 -17.29
N ARG A 25 -12.46 -9.11 -17.57
CA ARG A 25 -12.99 -8.86 -18.91
C ARG A 25 -12.64 -7.46 -19.41
N CYS A 26 -12.92 -6.42 -18.64
CA CYS A 26 -12.65 -5.04 -19.04
C CYS A 26 -11.15 -4.79 -19.26
N ARG A 27 -10.27 -5.39 -18.45
CA ARG A 27 -8.82 -5.28 -18.64
C ARG A 27 -8.36 -5.99 -19.91
N SER A 28 -8.87 -7.20 -20.18
CA SER A 28 -8.56 -7.93 -21.42
C SER A 28 -8.93 -7.09 -22.64
N GLU A 29 -10.17 -6.60 -22.70
CA GLU A 29 -10.66 -5.77 -23.80
C GLU A 29 -9.82 -4.50 -23.98
N SER A 30 -9.40 -3.87 -22.87
CA SER A 30 -8.52 -2.70 -22.90
C SER A 30 -7.15 -3.02 -23.49
N TYR A 31 -6.54 -4.14 -23.10
CA TYR A 31 -5.24 -4.57 -23.62
C TYR A 31 -5.31 -4.98 -25.09
N ASP A 32 -6.35 -5.70 -25.49
CA ASP A 32 -6.58 -6.08 -26.90
C ASP A 32 -6.70 -4.85 -27.79
N ASN A 33 -7.50 -3.86 -27.38
CA ASN A 33 -7.61 -2.59 -28.09
C ASN A 33 -6.26 -1.86 -28.16
N ARG A 34 -5.47 -1.84 -27.09
CA ARG A 34 -4.15 -1.20 -27.09
C ARG A 34 -3.17 -1.87 -28.05
N ILE A 35 -3.23 -3.20 -28.18
CA ILE A 35 -2.36 -3.94 -29.11
C ILE A 35 -2.78 -3.65 -30.55
N GLN A 36 -4.08 -3.75 -30.86
CA GLN A 36 -4.63 -3.50 -32.20
C GLN A 36 -4.37 -2.09 -32.72
N ASN A 37 -4.34 -1.09 -31.82
CA ASN A 37 -4.11 0.30 -32.18
C ASN A 37 -2.64 0.74 -32.01
N SER A 38 -1.70 -0.20 -31.78
CA SER A 38 -0.29 0.15 -31.61
C SER A 38 0.50 0.01 -32.90
N ASP A 39 1.27 1.04 -33.23
CA ASP A 39 2.25 0.99 -34.33
C ASP A 39 3.39 -0.03 -34.09
N ASN A 40 3.58 -0.46 -32.84
CA ASN A 40 4.58 -1.47 -32.47
C ASN A 40 4.01 -2.43 -31.43
N GLU A 41 3.37 -3.49 -31.91
CA GLU A 41 2.71 -4.52 -31.11
C GLU A 41 3.65 -5.15 -30.07
N ASN A 42 4.91 -5.44 -30.44
CA ASN A 42 5.86 -6.09 -29.55
C ASN A 42 6.23 -5.17 -28.36
N LYS A 43 6.49 -3.89 -28.62
CA LYS A 43 6.75 -2.89 -27.57
C LYS A 43 5.50 -2.66 -26.69
N CYS A 44 4.31 -2.67 -27.29
CA CYS A 44 3.04 -2.56 -26.58
C CYS A 44 2.83 -3.75 -25.63
N MET A 45 3.04 -4.98 -26.12
CA MET A 45 3.00 -6.22 -25.35
C MET A 45 3.96 -6.18 -24.16
N TRP A 46 5.21 -5.78 -24.36
CA TRP A 46 6.17 -5.64 -23.25
C TRP A 46 5.74 -4.59 -22.22
N SER A 47 5.11 -3.51 -22.67
CA SER A 47 4.56 -2.49 -21.76
C SER A 47 3.40 -3.03 -20.92
N ILE A 48 2.48 -3.79 -21.53
CA ILE A 48 1.36 -4.43 -20.86
C ILE A 48 1.86 -5.50 -19.88
N HIS A 49 2.82 -6.33 -20.29
CA HIS A 49 3.45 -7.33 -19.43
C HIS A 49 4.04 -6.68 -18.18
N ASN A 50 4.81 -5.59 -18.33
CA ASN A 50 5.41 -4.88 -17.20
C ASN A 50 4.36 -4.27 -16.25
N GLU A 51 3.26 -3.75 -16.81
CA GLU A 51 2.12 -3.25 -16.04
C GLU A 51 1.47 -4.36 -15.18
N ILE A 52 1.23 -5.55 -15.76
CA ILE A 52 0.62 -6.70 -15.09
C ILE A 52 1.49 -7.20 -13.93
N ILE A 53 2.80 -7.32 -14.13
CA ILE A 53 3.72 -7.79 -13.08
C ILE A 53 4.03 -6.72 -12.02
N GLY A 54 3.43 -5.53 -12.12
CA GLY A 54 3.64 -4.43 -11.18
C GLY A 54 5.05 -3.82 -11.27
N ARG A 55 5.78 -4.07 -12.37
CA ARG A 55 7.04 -3.35 -12.64
C ARG A 55 6.66 -1.96 -13.11
N GLN A 56 6.58 -1.04 -12.16
CA GLN A 56 6.56 0.37 -12.50
C GLN A 56 7.80 0.65 -13.38
N ARG A 57 7.58 1.36 -14.50
CA ARG A 57 8.69 2.13 -15.06
C ARG A 57 9.23 2.94 -13.88
N THR A 58 10.53 2.90 -13.66
CA THR A 58 11.21 3.95 -12.91
C THR A 58 10.95 5.23 -13.69
N ALA A 59 9.78 5.83 -13.47
CA ALA A 59 9.57 7.20 -13.81
C ALA A 59 10.57 7.90 -12.90
N ASP A 60 11.61 8.46 -13.50
CA ASP A 60 12.44 9.42 -12.80
C ASP A 60 11.46 10.41 -12.18
N MET A 61 11.37 10.40 -10.85
CA MET A 61 10.48 11.28 -10.14
C MET A 61 11.09 12.67 -10.32
N LEU A 62 10.67 13.37 -11.37
CA LEU A 62 11.13 14.70 -11.69
C LEU A 62 10.53 15.64 -10.65
N VAL A 63 11.25 15.80 -9.54
CA VAL A 63 10.99 16.90 -8.61
C VAL A 63 11.39 18.18 -9.35
N PRO A 64 10.45 19.10 -9.59
CA PRO A 64 10.76 20.32 -10.32
C PRO A 64 11.75 21.17 -9.52
N GLY A 65 12.79 21.64 -10.20
CA GLY A 65 13.83 22.50 -9.61
C GLY A 65 15.22 21.86 -9.64
N THR A 66 16.23 22.70 -9.43
CA THR A 66 17.61 22.28 -9.26
C THR A 66 17.79 21.59 -7.91
N ALA A 67 18.84 20.76 -7.78
CA ALA A 67 19.16 20.08 -6.52
C ALA A 67 19.31 21.05 -5.34
N GLN A 68 19.81 22.27 -5.60
CA GLN A 68 19.96 23.31 -4.59
C GLN A 68 18.60 23.85 -4.12
N GLU A 69 17.68 24.13 -5.05
CA GLU A 69 16.34 24.63 -4.74
C GLU A 69 15.55 23.61 -3.92
N ILE A 70 15.62 22.34 -4.30
CA ILE A 70 14.96 21.24 -3.59
C ILE A 70 15.53 21.10 -2.17
N SER A 71 16.86 21.12 -2.03
CA SER A 71 17.52 21.02 -0.74
C SER A 71 17.16 22.19 0.18
N ASN A 72 17.14 23.41 -0.36
CA ASN A 72 16.76 24.60 0.39
C ASN A 72 15.29 24.57 0.81
N ALA A 73 14.38 24.15 -0.07
CA ALA A 73 12.96 24.02 0.24
C ALA A 73 12.71 22.97 1.32
N TYR A 74 13.41 21.83 1.26
CA TYR A 74 13.34 20.80 2.28
C TYR A 74 13.86 21.30 3.64
N ASN A 75 15.01 21.98 3.65
CA ASN A 75 15.56 22.56 4.88
C ASN A 75 14.63 23.61 5.48
N TYR A 76 14.02 24.46 4.64
CA TYR A 76 13.03 25.44 5.08
C TYR A 76 11.81 24.77 5.72
N TYR A 77 11.30 23.70 5.10
CA TYR A 77 10.18 22.92 5.63
C TYR A 77 10.51 22.33 7.02
N LEU A 78 11.69 21.71 7.17
CA LEU A 78 12.13 21.15 8.45
C LEU A 78 12.31 22.20 9.54
N GLN A 79 12.83 23.37 9.20
CA GLN A 79 13.12 24.42 10.18
C GLN A 79 11.87 25.16 10.63
N ASN A 80 10.91 25.38 9.72
CA ASN A 80 9.80 26.30 9.99
C ASN A 80 8.45 25.59 10.16
N ILE A 81 8.18 24.55 9.37
CA ILE A 81 6.84 23.92 9.33
C ILE A 81 6.75 22.74 10.30
N VAL A 82 7.81 21.92 10.40
CA VAL A 82 7.82 20.77 11.32
C VAL A 82 7.64 21.17 12.79
N PRO A 83 8.29 22.23 13.32
CA PRO A 83 8.06 22.65 14.70
C PRO A 83 6.62 23.11 14.96
N GLU A 84 6.00 23.78 13.98
CA GLU A 84 4.60 24.20 14.07
C GLU A 84 3.65 22.99 14.14
N LEU A 85 3.89 21.98 13.29
CA LEU A 85 3.13 20.72 13.33
C LEU A 85 3.30 19.97 14.65
N LEU A 86 4.51 19.93 15.20
CA LEU A 86 4.81 19.29 16.48
C LEU A 86 4.15 20.02 17.66
N ASN A 87 4.10 21.35 17.61
CA ASN A 87 3.42 22.15 18.64
C ASN A 87 1.90 21.96 18.60
N ASN A 88 1.34 21.72 17.40
CA ASN A 88 -0.09 21.46 17.20
C ASN A 88 -0.50 20.00 17.43
N THR A 89 0.44 19.09 17.65
CA THR A 89 0.10 17.70 17.96
C THR A 89 -0.29 17.60 19.44
N LYS A 90 -1.52 17.13 19.73
CA LYS A 90 -1.94 16.87 21.11
C LYS A 90 -0.92 15.93 21.77
N ARG A 91 -0.30 16.38 22.87
CA ARG A 91 0.47 15.50 23.75
C ARG A 91 -0.49 14.47 24.34
N VAL A 92 -0.44 13.26 23.81
CA VAL A 92 -1.08 12.10 24.43
C VAL A 92 -0.16 11.67 25.56
N GLU A 93 -0.62 11.78 26.80
CA GLU A 93 0.12 11.24 27.93
C GLU A 93 0.32 9.74 27.73
N TRP A 94 1.56 9.28 27.89
CA TRP A 94 1.85 7.87 27.85
C TRP A 94 1.13 7.17 29.00
N ASN A 95 0.03 6.49 28.70
CA ASN A 95 -0.68 5.65 29.64
C ASN A 95 -0.46 4.17 29.27
N CYS A 96 0.28 3.47 30.11
CA CYS A 96 0.45 2.03 30.00
C CYS A 96 -0.29 1.35 31.15
N ASN A 97 -1.45 0.76 30.83
CA ASN A 97 -2.22 -0.06 31.78
C ASN A 97 -1.62 -1.46 32.00
N ILE A 98 -0.43 -1.73 31.46
CA ILE A 98 0.27 -3.00 31.67
C ILE A 98 1.19 -2.84 32.88
N PRO A 99 0.85 -3.42 34.05
CA PRO A 99 1.76 -3.42 35.17
C PRO A 99 3.06 -4.10 34.76
N ARG A 100 4.19 -3.49 35.12
CA ARG A 100 5.54 -3.97 34.77
C ARG A 100 5.68 -5.43 35.23
N ASN A 101 5.70 -6.37 34.28
CA ASN A 101 5.87 -7.77 34.58
C ASN A 101 7.36 -8.06 34.80
N ASN A 102 7.81 -7.97 36.05
CA ASN A 102 9.19 -8.29 36.44
C ASN A 102 9.44 -9.80 36.59
N ARG A 103 8.55 -10.67 36.10
CA ARG A 103 8.73 -12.12 36.18
C ARG A 103 9.52 -12.62 34.97
N GLU A 104 10.55 -13.41 35.25
CA GLU A 104 11.33 -14.09 34.22
C GLU A 104 10.45 -15.09 33.46
N LEU A 105 10.53 -15.05 32.13
CA LEU A 105 9.87 -16.03 31.25
C LEU A 105 10.77 -17.26 31.17
N LEU A 106 10.58 -18.21 32.08
CA LEU A 106 11.24 -19.51 32.01
C LEU A 106 10.44 -20.45 31.10
N LEU A 107 11.04 -20.85 29.98
CA LEU A 107 10.49 -21.88 29.11
C LEU A 107 10.48 -23.22 29.87
N LYS A 108 9.32 -23.87 29.96
CA LYS A 108 9.26 -25.25 30.45
C LYS A 108 9.90 -26.18 29.41
N PRO A 109 10.82 -27.06 29.80
CA PRO A 109 11.40 -28.02 28.86
C PRO A 109 10.32 -28.97 28.34
N VAL A 110 10.29 -29.14 27.02
CA VAL A 110 9.36 -30.00 26.29
C VAL A 110 9.90 -31.43 26.29
N ALA A 111 10.08 -32.02 27.47
CA ALA A 111 10.40 -33.43 27.60
C ALA A 111 9.26 -34.16 28.33
N PRO A 112 8.72 -35.25 27.77
CA PRO A 112 7.72 -36.07 28.45
C PRO A 112 8.38 -36.81 29.62
N GLN A 113 7.68 -36.84 30.76
CA GLN A 113 8.00 -37.71 31.91
C GLN A 113 7.59 -39.15 31.60
#